data_AF-A0A402CTH3-F1
#
_entry.id   AF-A0A402CTH3-F1
#
_cell.length_a   1.000
_cell.length_b   1.000
_cell.length_c   1.000
_cell.angle_alpha   90.00
_cell.angle_beta   90.00
_cell.angle_gamma   90.00
#
_symmetry.space_group_name_H-M   'P 1'
#
loop_
_entity.id
_entity.type
_entity.pdbx_description
1 polymer ?
#
loop_
_entity_poly.entity_id
_entity_poly.type
_entity_poly.pdbx_seq_one_letter_code
_entity_poly.pdbx_strand_id
1 'polypeptide(L)'
;MTGDMVLTPASRPSHWSKEQAGEGLHLFVAPSLLASVGEDLGGGGDLRSAFCVRDPQVEHIGYALLDEARQGCPNGPWYGEALGTALAAHLLRRYGVSAGLTREDKAYGLSPSRLRRVLDFMQDHLDQEITLAQAAEVAGISPYYFARLFRQSTGLSPHQHLIERRVERAKEMLAAGGVSVGETAVAVGFSDQSHLARHFKRLVGVTPSRFVRNI
;
A
#
# COMPACT_ATOMS: atom_id res chain seq x y z
N MET A 1 -30.64 2.09 -4.85
CA MET A 1 -29.85 3.07 -4.08
C MET A 1 -29.52 4.21 -5.01
N THR A 2 -29.91 5.43 -4.66
CA THR A 2 -29.75 6.63 -5.52
C THR A 2 -28.50 7.39 -5.07
N GLY A 3 -27.65 7.81 -6.02
CA GLY A 3 -26.50 8.68 -5.76
C GLY A 3 -25.15 7.98 -5.53
N ASP A 4 -25.04 6.68 -5.84
CA ASP A 4 -23.75 5.98 -5.78
C ASP A 4 -22.92 6.27 -7.04
N MET A 5 -21.71 6.77 -6.85
CA MET A 5 -20.75 7.07 -7.91
C MET A 5 -19.67 5.98 -7.99
N VAL A 6 -19.23 5.71 -9.22
CA VAL A 6 -18.02 4.97 -9.53
C VAL A 6 -17.04 5.88 -10.26
N LEU A 7 -15.80 5.92 -9.82
CA LEU A 7 -14.70 6.64 -10.46
C LEU A 7 -13.68 5.65 -11.00
N THR A 8 -13.46 5.67 -12.30
CA THR A 8 -12.51 4.82 -13.02
C THR A 8 -11.40 5.67 -13.66
N PRO A 9 -10.13 5.50 -13.25
CA PRO A 9 -9.01 6.19 -13.89
C PRO A 9 -8.85 5.75 -15.34
N ALA A 10 -8.51 6.68 -16.23
CA ALA A 10 -8.40 6.45 -17.68
C ALA A 10 -7.38 5.37 -18.08
N SER A 11 -6.40 5.08 -17.24
CA SER A 11 -5.30 4.13 -17.50
C SER A 11 -5.58 2.69 -17.09
N ARG A 12 -6.80 2.35 -16.64
CA ARG A 12 -7.13 1.00 -16.18
C ARG A 12 -8.35 0.41 -16.89
N PRO A 13 -8.26 -0.82 -17.44
CA PRO A 13 -9.44 -1.52 -17.90
C PRO A 13 -10.38 -1.77 -16.72
N SER A 14 -11.60 -1.28 -16.82
CA SER A 14 -12.64 -1.48 -15.80
C SER A 14 -13.79 -2.28 -16.39
N HIS A 15 -14.13 -3.39 -15.75
CA HIS A 15 -15.34 -4.14 -16.04
C HIS A 15 -16.38 -3.84 -14.96
N TRP A 16 -17.57 -3.44 -15.39
CA TRP A 16 -18.71 -3.24 -14.50
C TRP A 16 -19.90 -4.02 -15.06
N SER A 17 -20.68 -4.62 -14.15
CA SER A 17 -21.95 -5.24 -14.44
C SER A 17 -23.00 -4.56 -13.59
N LYS A 18 -24.17 -4.25 -14.19
CA LYS A 18 -25.31 -3.69 -13.48
C LYS A 18 -26.40 -4.76 -13.45
N GLU A 19 -26.71 -5.27 -12.26
CA GLU A 19 -27.71 -6.34 -12.08
C GLU A 19 -29.16 -5.85 -12.26
N GLN A 20 -29.39 -4.53 -12.25
CA GLN A 20 -30.72 -3.92 -12.39
C GLN A 20 -30.70 -2.69 -13.32
N ALA A 21 -31.76 -2.52 -14.11
CA ALA A 21 -31.95 -1.33 -14.94
C ALA A 21 -32.05 -0.05 -14.07
N GLY A 22 -31.41 1.02 -14.52
CA GLY A 22 -31.53 2.33 -13.86
C GLY A 22 -30.78 3.41 -14.62
N GLU A 23 -31.16 4.66 -14.40
CA GLU A 23 -30.50 5.82 -14.99
C GLU A 23 -29.14 6.08 -14.34
N GLY A 24 -28.22 6.66 -15.10
CA GLY A 24 -26.88 6.98 -14.64
C GLY A 24 -26.28 8.11 -15.46
N LEU A 25 -25.57 9.02 -14.79
CA LEU A 25 -24.78 10.06 -15.43
C LEU A 25 -23.33 9.59 -15.54
N HIS A 26 -22.80 9.58 -16.76
CA HIS A 26 -21.40 9.25 -17.04
C HIS A 26 -20.66 10.53 -17.39
N LEU A 27 -19.69 10.90 -16.56
CA LEU A 27 -18.81 12.04 -16.79
C LEU A 27 -17.43 11.53 -17.20
N PHE A 28 -16.92 12.05 -18.30
CA PHE A 28 -15.56 11.78 -18.77
C PHE A 28 -14.73 13.03 -18.56
N VAL A 29 -13.70 12.94 -17.72
CA VAL A 29 -12.78 14.04 -17.47
C VAL A 29 -11.50 13.77 -18.27
N ALA A 30 -11.12 14.72 -19.12
CA ALA A 30 -9.93 14.59 -19.93
C ALA A 30 -8.67 14.51 -19.03
N PRO A 31 -7.74 13.57 -19.26
CA PRO A 31 -6.50 13.48 -18.50
C PRO A 31 -5.68 14.78 -18.52
N SER A 32 -5.71 15.51 -19.64
CA SER A 32 -5.07 16.82 -19.78
C SER A 32 -5.61 17.87 -18.81
N LEU A 33 -6.93 17.85 -18.54
CA LEU A 33 -7.56 18.78 -17.60
C LEU A 33 -7.14 18.45 -16.17
N LEU A 34 -7.11 17.16 -15.82
CA LEU A 34 -6.60 16.71 -14.51
C LEU A 34 -5.12 17.02 -14.32
N ALA A 35 -4.29 16.88 -15.37
CA ALA A 35 -2.88 17.24 -15.33
C ALA A 35 -2.70 18.75 -15.09
N SER A 36 -3.36 19.59 -15.89
CA SER A 36 -3.28 21.06 -15.77
C SER A 36 -3.72 21.54 -14.39
N VAL A 37 -4.87 21.07 -13.90
CA VAL A 37 -5.37 21.46 -12.57
C VAL A 37 -4.51 20.87 -11.45
N GLY A 38 -3.93 19.69 -11.66
CA GLY A 38 -2.99 19.07 -10.73
C GLY A 38 -1.74 19.93 -10.54
N GLU A 39 -1.16 20.42 -11.63
CA GLU A 39 0.00 21.32 -11.62
C GLU A 39 -0.30 22.61 -10.84
N ASP A 40 -1.44 23.25 -11.10
CA ASP A 40 -1.89 24.45 -10.38
C ASP A 40 -2.06 24.22 -8.87
N LEU A 41 -2.42 22.99 -8.48
CA LEU A 41 -2.57 22.57 -7.08
C LEU A 41 -1.26 22.06 -6.45
N GLY A 42 -0.14 22.06 -7.19
CA GLY A 42 1.16 21.56 -6.73
C GLY A 42 1.24 20.04 -6.64
N GLY A 43 0.45 19.32 -7.43
CA GLY A 43 0.35 17.85 -7.45
C GLY A 43 0.32 17.26 -8.86
N GLY A 44 -0.02 15.97 -8.97
CA GLY A 44 -0.19 15.27 -10.25
C GLY A 44 -1.67 15.07 -10.62
N GLY A 45 -1.93 14.67 -11.87
CA GLY A 45 -3.29 14.47 -12.41
C GLY A 45 -3.92 13.09 -12.14
N ASP A 46 -3.28 12.23 -11.34
CA ASP A 46 -3.75 10.87 -11.13
C ASP A 46 -4.85 10.76 -10.07
N LEU A 47 -5.91 10.01 -10.38
CA LEU A 47 -7.02 9.74 -9.48
C LEU A 47 -7.01 8.30 -8.94
N ARG A 48 -7.42 8.13 -7.69
CA ARG A 48 -7.74 6.83 -7.08
C ARG A 48 -9.13 6.40 -7.55
N SER A 49 -9.31 5.13 -7.90
CA SER A 49 -10.65 4.61 -8.21
C SER A 49 -11.62 4.88 -7.05
N ALA A 50 -12.92 4.87 -7.26
CA ALA A 50 -13.88 4.86 -6.17
C ALA A 50 -15.08 4.04 -6.59
N PHE A 51 -15.66 3.26 -5.68
CA PHE A 51 -16.77 2.36 -5.97
C PHE A 51 -17.83 2.56 -4.90
N CYS A 52 -19.09 2.68 -5.33
CA CYS A 52 -20.24 2.85 -4.45
C CYS A 52 -20.03 3.96 -3.39
N VAL A 53 -19.47 5.10 -3.81
CA VAL A 53 -19.29 6.26 -2.94
C VAL A 53 -20.30 7.33 -3.30
N ARG A 54 -20.87 7.98 -2.28
CA ARG A 54 -21.66 9.18 -2.47
C ARG A 54 -20.77 10.41 -2.36
N ASP A 55 -20.75 11.24 -3.40
CA ASP A 55 -20.09 12.54 -3.40
C ASP A 55 -21.08 13.62 -3.89
N PRO A 56 -21.73 14.33 -2.94
CA PRO A 56 -22.74 15.34 -3.28
C PRO A 56 -22.21 16.48 -4.16
N GLN A 57 -20.91 16.78 -4.08
CA GLN A 57 -20.32 17.86 -4.85
C GLN A 57 -20.08 17.44 -6.30
N VAL A 58 -19.64 16.19 -6.52
CA VAL A 58 -19.58 15.63 -7.88
C VAL A 58 -20.98 15.53 -8.48
N GLU A 59 -21.97 15.09 -7.70
CA GLU A 59 -23.36 15.01 -8.14
C GLU A 59 -23.90 16.39 -8.57
N HIS A 60 -23.71 17.41 -7.75
CA HIS A 60 -24.17 18.76 -8.03
C HIS A 60 -23.53 19.35 -9.30
N ILE A 61 -22.20 19.25 -9.43
CA ILE A 61 -21.49 19.75 -10.61
C ILE A 61 -21.87 18.93 -11.86
N GLY A 62 -22.05 17.61 -11.71
CA GLY A 62 -22.46 16.73 -12.78
C GLY A 62 -23.84 17.07 -13.35
N TYR A 63 -24.83 17.33 -12.48
CA TYR A 63 -26.15 17.75 -12.95
C TYR A 63 -26.15 19.14 -13.56
N ALA A 64 -25.34 20.07 -13.05
CA ALA A 64 -25.18 21.39 -13.67
C ALA A 64 -24.61 21.28 -15.09
N LEU A 65 -23.58 20.45 -15.30
CA LEU A 65 -23.03 20.16 -16.63
C LEU A 65 -24.05 19.48 -17.56
N LEU A 66 -24.84 18.55 -17.03
CA LEU A 66 -25.87 17.86 -17.81
C LEU A 66 -26.99 18.80 -18.26
N ASP A 67 -27.44 19.66 -17.35
CA ASP A 67 -28.51 20.63 -17.63
C ASP A 67 -28.06 21.67 -18.67
N GLU A 68 -26.85 22.21 -18.51
CA GLU A 68 -26.22 23.12 -19.47
C GLU A 68 -26.12 22.47 -20.87
N ALA A 69 -25.66 21.22 -20.94
CA ALA A 69 -25.54 20.49 -22.20
C ALA A 69 -26.91 20.22 -22.86
N ARG A 70 -27.95 19.88 -22.07
CA ARG A 70 -29.31 19.65 -22.57
C ARG A 70 -29.96 20.90 -23.13
N GLN A 71 -29.62 22.07 -22.59
CA GLN A 71 -30.15 23.36 -23.02
C GLN A 71 -29.35 23.97 -24.19
N GLY A 72 -28.32 23.28 -24.70
CA GLY A 72 -27.50 23.77 -25.81
C GLY A 72 -26.45 24.80 -25.38
N CYS A 73 -25.96 24.69 -24.15
CA CYS A 73 -24.93 25.56 -23.56
C CYS A 73 -25.31 27.06 -23.55
N PRO A 74 -26.46 27.45 -22.96
CA PRO A 74 -26.94 28.83 -22.96
C PRO A 74 -26.01 29.82 -22.24
N ASN A 75 -25.21 29.35 -21.28
CA ASN A 75 -24.22 30.15 -20.55
C ASN A 75 -22.84 30.17 -21.25
N GLY A 76 -22.74 29.51 -22.41
CA GLY A 76 -21.55 29.47 -23.24
C GLY A 76 -20.47 28.51 -22.74
N PRO A 77 -19.38 28.35 -23.52
CA PRO A 77 -18.34 27.35 -23.27
C PRO A 77 -17.58 27.59 -21.95
N TRP A 78 -17.38 28.84 -21.55
CA TRP A 78 -16.65 29.19 -20.31
C TRP A 78 -17.35 28.70 -19.04
N TYR A 79 -18.69 28.60 -19.06
CA TYR A 79 -19.42 28.05 -17.93
C TYR A 79 -19.13 26.55 -17.76
N GLY A 80 -19.14 25.80 -18.87
CA GLY A 80 -18.75 24.39 -18.90
C GLY A 80 -17.28 24.18 -18.50
N GLU A 81 -16.37 25.04 -18.96
CA GLU A 81 -14.95 25.00 -18.59
C GLU A 81 -14.74 25.26 -17.09
N ALA A 82 -15.43 26.25 -16.52
CA ALA A 82 -15.36 26.56 -15.10
C ALA A 82 -15.87 25.39 -14.23
N LEU A 83 -17.00 24.79 -14.61
CA LEU A 83 -17.55 23.60 -13.94
C LEU A 83 -16.64 22.38 -14.09
N GLY A 84 -16.06 22.16 -15.28
CA GLY A 84 -15.10 21.10 -15.53
C GLY A 84 -13.83 21.25 -14.69
N THR A 85 -13.32 22.48 -14.58
CA THR A 85 -12.17 22.81 -13.73
C THR A 85 -12.48 22.60 -12.25
N ALA A 86 -13.65 23.04 -11.80
CA ALA A 86 -14.10 22.83 -10.42
C ALA A 86 -14.26 21.34 -10.09
N LEU A 87 -14.82 20.55 -11.02
CA LEU A 87 -14.92 19.10 -10.89
C LEU A 87 -13.53 18.46 -10.80
N ALA A 88 -12.62 18.80 -11.71
CA ALA A 88 -11.25 18.28 -11.71
C ALA A 88 -10.51 18.61 -10.40
N ALA A 89 -10.61 19.86 -9.92
CA ALA A 89 -9.98 20.28 -8.67
C ALA A 89 -10.55 19.53 -7.46
N HIS A 90 -11.86 19.34 -7.40
CA HIS A 90 -12.51 18.56 -6.34
C HIS A 90 -12.08 17.10 -6.38
N LEU A 91 -12.07 16.49 -7.57
CA LEU A 91 -11.63 15.12 -7.77
C LEU A 91 -10.18 14.92 -7.34
N LEU A 92 -9.28 15.85 -7.68
CA LEU A 92 -7.87 15.78 -7.28
C LEU A 92 -7.68 15.99 -5.77
N ARG A 93 -8.42 16.91 -5.14
CA ARG A 93 -8.34 17.10 -3.68
C ARG A 93 -8.86 15.88 -2.91
N ARG A 94 -9.95 15.26 -3.39
CA ARG A 94 -10.64 14.18 -2.67
C ARG A 94 -10.11 12.80 -3.03
N TYR A 95 -9.79 12.59 -4.30
CA TYR A 95 -9.40 11.31 -4.88
C TYR A 95 -8.01 11.32 -5.51
N GLY A 96 -7.30 12.45 -5.51
CA GLY A 96 -5.95 12.54 -6.09
C GLY A 96 -4.93 11.63 -5.42
N VAL A 97 -4.01 11.13 -6.22
CA VAL A 97 -2.82 10.42 -5.79
C VAL A 97 -1.73 11.46 -5.54
N SER A 98 -1.38 11.74 -4.27
CA SER A 98 -0.14 12.48 -4.01
C SER A 98 1.02 11.66 -4.58
N ALA A 99 1.90 12.34 -5.33
CA ALA A 99 3.11 11.76 -5.89
C ALA A 99 3.83 10.94 -4.80
N GLY A 100 3.83 9.62 -4.96
CA GLY A 100 4.46 8.67 -4.02
C GLY A 100 3.60 7.54 -3.46
N LEU A 101 2.32 7.39 -3.83
CA LEU A 101 1.43 6.41 -3.15
C LEU A 101 0.53 5.61 -4.10
N THR A 102 0.71 4.29 -4.19
CA THR A 102 -0.26 3.37 -4.83
C THR A 102 -1.35 2.92 -3.86
N ARG A 103 -2.53 2.53 -4.38
CA ARG A 103 -3.73 2.19 -3.57
C ARG A 103 -3.77 0.74 -3.08
N GLU A 104 -2.97 -0.16 -3.64
CA GLU A 104 -2.77 -1.52 -3.09
C GLU A 104 -2.26 -1.43 -1.64
N ASP A 105 -1.35 -0.49 -1.42
CA ASP A 105 -0.71 -0.18 -0.14
C ASP A 105 -1.65 0.38 0.93
N LYS A 106 -2.90 0.74 0.63
CA LYS A 106 -3.83 1.31 1.64
C LYS A 106 -4.91 0.34 2.10
N ALA A 107 -5.20 -0.73 1.35
CA ALA A 107 -6.26 -1.69 1.66
C ALA A 107 -5.75 -3.11 1.97
N TYR A 108 -4.59 -3.50 1.44
CA TYR A 108 -4.11 -4.90 1.50
C TYR A 108 -2.67 -5.06 2.03
N GLY A 109 -2.10 -4.01 2.61
CA GLY A 109 -0.67 -3.98 2.96
C GLY A 109 0.21 -3.82 1.72
N LEU A 110 1.48 -4.20 1.80
CA LEU A 110 2.41 -4.15 0.67
C LEU A 110 1.88 -4.99 -0.51
N SER A 111 2.02 -4.48 -1.74
CA SER A 111 1.79 -5.28 -2.95
C SER A 111 2.63 -6.58 -2.92
N PRO A 112 2.17 -7.69 -3.54
CA PRO A 112 2.88 -8.98 -3.49
C PRO A 112 4.34 -8.91 -3.98
N SER A 113 4.61 -8.12 -5.02
CA SER A 113 5.97 -7.94 -5.55
C SER A 113 6.87 -7.16 -4.59
N ARG A 114 6.37 -6.11 -3.94
CA ARG A 114 7.12 -5.36 -2.91
C ARG A 114 7.37 -6.22 -1.68
N LEU A 115 6.36 -6.94 -1.21
CA LEU A 115 6.50 -7.83 -0.07
C LEU A 115 7.57 -8.90 -0.35
N ARG A 116 7.51 -9.55 -1.51
CA ARG A 116 8.50 -10.55 -1.91
C ARG A 116 9.92 -9.98 -1.90
N ARG A 117 10.15 -8.83 -2.56
CA ARG A 117 11.48 -8.19 -2.58
C ARG A 117 12.03 -7.89 -1.18
N VAL A 118 11.18 -7.43 -0.27
CA VAL A 118 11.60 -7.15 1.11
C VAL A 118 11.90 -8.43 1.87
N LEU A 119 11.08 -9.47 1.71
CA LEU A 119 11.29 -10.76 2.37
C LEU A 119 12.57 -11.44 1.87
N ASP A 120 12.81 -11.42 0.57
CA ASP A 120 14.04 -11.94 -0.05
C ASP A 120 15.26 -11.16 0.49
N PHE A 121 15.19 -9.83 0.50
CA PHE A 121 16.23 -8.99 1.10
C PHE A 121 16.49 -9.34 2.57
N MET A 122 15.46 -9.52 3.39
CA MET A 122 15.63 -9.91 4.80
C MET A 122 16.26 -11.30 4.94
N GLN A 123 15.86 -12.24 4.09
CA GLN A 123 16.34 -13.62 4.11
C GLN A 123 17.83 -13.70 3.72
N ASP A 124 18.25 -12.90 2.75
CA ASP A 124 19.63 -12.87 2.26
C ASP A 124 20.60 -12.18 3.24
N HIS A 125 20.09 -11.43 4.21
CA HIS A 125 20.88 -10.61 5.14
C HIS A 125 20.57 -10.91 6.62
N LEU A 126 20.12 -12.14 6.94
CA LEU A 126 19.76 -12.51 8.31
C LEU A 126 20.93 -12.36 9.31
N ASP A 127 22.16 -12.52 8.84
CA ASP A 127 23.42 -12.40 9.59
C ASP A 127 23.80 -10.94 9.93
N GLN A 128 23.17 -9.95 9.30
CA GLN A 128 23.54 -8.54 9.41
C GLN A 128 22.49 -7.70 10.15
N GLU A 129 22.90 -6.55 10.70
CA GLU A 129 21.95 -5.61 11.27
C GLU A 129 21.11 -4.95 10.16
N ILE A 130 19.82 -5.28 10.11
CA ILE A 130 18.87 -4.68 9.16
C ILE A 130 18.06 -3.60 9.88
N THR A 131 18.21 -2.36 9.44
CA THR A 131 17.42 -1.23 9.93
C THR A 131 16.06 -1.15 9.24
N LEU A 132 15.08 -0.53 9.91
CA LEU A 132 13.77 -0.26 9.33
C LEU A 132 13.87 0.61 8.06
N ALA A 133 14.83 1.54 8.03
CA ALA A 133 15.04 2.43 6.90
C ALA A 133 15.49 1.68 5.65
N GLN A 134 16.46 0.77 5.77
CA GLN A 134 16.95 -0.06 4.67
C GLN A 134 15.83 -0.93 4.10
N ALA A 135 15.05 -1.60 4.96
CA ALA A 135 13.93 -2.43 4.50
C ALA A 135 12.83 -1.60 3.79
N ALA A 136 12.60 -0.36 4.24
CA ALA A 136 11.65 0.55 3.62
C ALA A 136 12.13 1.09 2.27
N GLU A 137 13.44 1.32 2.13
CA GLU A 137 14.08 1.72 0.88
C GLU A 137 13.92 0.64 -0.20
N VAL A 138 14.13 -0.65 0.15
CA VAL A 138 13.86 -1.78 -0.75
C VAL A 138 12.39 -1.80 -1.22
N ALA A 139 11.47 -1.47 -0.32
CA ALA A 139 10.06 -1.34 -0.64
C ALA A 139 9.72 -0.08 -1.47
N GLY A 140 10.59 0.93 -1.47
CA GLY A 140 10.42 2.21 -2.16
C GLY A 140 9.46 3.17 -1.46
N ILE A 141 9.32 3.08 -0.13
CA ILE A 141 8.38 3.88 0.67
C ILE A 141 8.99 4.34 2.00
N SER A 142 8.31 5.26 2.71
CA SER A 142 8.84 5.77 3.98
C SER A 142 8.86 4.71 5.10
N PRO A 143 9.78 4.78 6.08
CA PRO A 143 9.93 3.78 7.15
C PRO A 143 8.67 3.58 8.00
N TYR A 144 8.01 4.68 8.37
CA TYR A 144 6.76 4.64 9.14
C TYR A 144 5.65 3.92 8.37
N TYR A 145 5.53 4.20 7.06
CA TYR A 145 4.51 3.58 6.23
C TYR A 145 4.83 2.10 5.98
N PHE A 146 6.09 1.78 5.69
CA PHE A 146 6.58 0.41 5.56
C PHE A 146 6.22 -0.45 6.76
N ALA A 147 6.52 -0.01 7.98
CA ALA A 147 6.23 -0.77 9.20
C ALA A 147 4.73 -1.12 9.32
N ARG A 148 3.86 -0.16 9.01
CA ARG A 148 2.42 -0.35 9.04
C ARG A 148 1.95 -1.36 7.99
N LEU A 149 2.42 -1.23 6.76
CA LEU A 149 1.97 -2.09 5.65
C LEU A 149 2.53 -3.50 5.72
N PHE A 150 3.79 -3.63 6.11
CA PHE A 150 4.40 -4.92 6.34
C PHE A 150 3.62 -5.71 7.40
N ARG A 151 3.20 -5.04 8.48
CA ARG A 151 2.33 -5.67 9.50
C ARG A 151 0.96 -6.03 8.97
N GLN A 152 0.37 -5.22 8.11
CA GLN A 152 -0.90 -5.55 7.47
C GLN A 152 -0.78 -6.77 6.54
N SER A 153 0.35 -6.92 5.84
CA SER A 153 0.60 -8.06 4.94
C SER A 153 1.00 -9.35 5.65
N THR A 154 1.77 -9.26 6.73
CA THR A 154 2.39 -10.43 7.38
C THR A 154 1.81 -10.76 8.75
N GLY A 155 1.00 -9.87 9.33
CA GLY A 155 0.53 -9.95 10.71
C GLY A 155 1.56 -9.50 11.77
N LEU A 156 2.84 -9.32 11.38
CA LEU A 156 3.95 -9.07 12.29
C LEU A 156 4.65 -7.75 11.99
N SER A 157 5.27 -7.11 12.99
CA SER A 157 6.18 -6.00 12.69
C SER A 157 7.42 -6.49 11.92
N PRO A 158 8.09 -5.64 11.12
CA PRO A 158 9.31 -6.02 10.42
C PRO A 158 10.37 -6.67 11.33
N HIS A 159 10.61 -6.07 12.49
CA HIS A 159 11.55 -6.59 13.48
C HIS A 159 11.11 -7.95 14.05
N GLN A 160 9.81 -8.15 14.33
CA GLN A 160 9.31 -9.45 14.80
C GLN A 160 9.52 -10.54 13.75
N HIS A 161 9.20 -10.25 12.49
CA HIS A 161 9.40 -11.19 11.40
C HIS A 161 10.88 -11.58 11.24
N LEU A 162 11.78 -10.59 11.28
CA LEU A 162 13.22 -10.84 11.21
C LEU A 162 13.69 -11.75 12.35
N ILE A 163 13.25 -11.49 13.58
CA ILE A 163 13.61 -12.31 14.74
C ILE A 163 13.09 -13.74 14.60
N GLU A 164 11.86 -13.93 14.09
CA GLU A 164 11.32 -15.27 13.84
C GLU A 164 12.16 -16.04 12.81
N ARG A 165 12.54 -15.39 11.69
CA ARG A 165 13.40 -16.01 10.67
C ARG A 165 14.78 -16.37 11.21
N ARG A 166 15.39 -15.50 12.02
CA ARG A 166 16.68 -15.79 12.66
C ARG A 166 16.60 -16.96 13.63
N VAL A 167 15.52 -17.08 14.40
CA VAL A 167 15.33 -18.21 15.31
C VAL A 167 15.10 -19.50 14.54
N GLU A 168 14.33 -19.49 13.46
CA GLU A 168 14.17 -20.66 12.59
C GLU A 168 15.51 -21.10 11.98
N ARG A 169 16.30 -20.16 11.46
CA ARG A 169 17.65 -20.46 10.96
C ARG A 169 18.57 -21.01 12.05
N ALA A 170 18.50 -20.46 13.26
CA ALA A 170 19.26 -20.96 14.40
C ALA A 170 18.86 -22.39 14.78
N LYS A 171 17.57 -22.74 14.72
CA LYS A 171 17.11 -24.12 14.96
C LYS A 171 17.72 -25.08 13.96
N GLU A 172 17.71 -24.74 12.67
CA GLU A 172 18.30 -25.56 11.60
C GLU A 172 19.80 -25.78 11.83
N MET A 173 20.54 -24.71 12.12
CA MET A 173 21.99 -24.79 12.36
C MET A 173 22.32 -25.64 13.59
N LEU A 174 21.57 -25.47 14.68
CA LEU A 174 21.76 -26.25 15.90
C LEU A 174 21.40 -27.73 15.72
N ALA A 175 20.39 -28.03 14.91
CA ALA A 175 19.98 -29.39 14.58
C ALA A 175 20.99 -30.10 13.65
N ALA A 176 21.61 -29.37 12.74
CA ALA A 176 22.69 -29.91 11.90
C ALA A 176 23.96 -30.24 12.71
N GLY A 177 24.16 -29.58 13.86
CA GLY A 177 25.32 -29.76 14.73
C GLY A 177 26.58 -29.09 14.18
N GLY A 178 27.70 -29.22 14.90
CA GLY A 178 29.02 -28.73 14.48
C GLY A 178 29.32 -27.26 14.77
N VAL A 179 28.37 -26.49 15.28
CA VAL A 179 28.57 -25.10 15.77
C VAL A 179 27.99 -24.92 17.17
N SER A 180 28.67 -24.12 17.99
CA SER A 180 28.20 -23.77 19.32
C SER A 180 26.99 -22.83 19.28
N VAL A 181 26.27 -22.73 20.41
CA VAL A 181 25.15 -21.77 20.52
C VAL A 181 25.63 -20.32 20.36
N GLY A 182 26.84 -20.01 20.83
CA GLY A 182 27.43 -18.68 20.67
C GLY A 182 27.73 -18.34 19.21
N GLU A 183 28.38 -19.26 18.49
CA GLU A 183 28.65 -19.10 17.04
C GLU A 183 27.36 -19.01 16.24
N THR A 184 26.35 -19.82 16.59
CA THR A 184 25.03 -19.75 15.96
C THR A 184 24.40 -18.38 16.15
N ALA A 185 24.49 -17.78 17.35
CA ALA A 185 23.91 -16.47 17.63
C ALA A 185 24.50 -15.39 16.72
N VAL A 186 25.83 -15.37 16.57
CA VAL A 186 26.52 -14.43 15.68
C VAL A 186 26.16 -14.70 14.22
N ALA A 187 26.18 -15.96 13.79
CA ALA A 187 25.93 -16.34 12.40
C ALA A 187 24.50 -16.01 11.92
N VAL A 188 23.53 -15.95 12.83
CA VAL A 188 22.14 -15.55 12.51
C VAL A 188 21.83 -14.11 12.93
N GLY A 189 22.85 -13.29 13.20
CA GLY A 189 22.71 -11.84 13.40
C GLY A 189 22.18 -11.40 14.76
N PHE A 190 22.24 -12.24 15.80
CA PHE A 190 22.04 -11.79 17.17
C PHE A 190 23.32 -11.18 17.76
N SER A 191 23.15 -10.17 18.62
CA SER A 191 24.26 -9.50 19.31
C SER A 191 25.11 -10.45 20.15
N ASP A 192 24.46 -11.45 20.76
CA ASP A 192 25.09 -12.40 21.67
C ASP A 192 24.19 -13.62 21.92
N GLN A 193 24.77 -14.62 22.58
CA GLN A 193 24.10 -15.86 22.96
C GLN A 193 22.88 -15.64 23.88
N SER A 194 22.91 -14.67 24.79
CA SER A 194 21.81 -14.41 25.72
C SER A 194 20.61 -13.81 24.99
N HIS A 195 20.88 -12.93 24.02
CA HIS A 195 19.88 -12.35 23.14
C HIS A 195 19.19 -13.43 22.29
N LEU A 196 19.96 -14.32 21.66
CA LEU A 196 19.41 -15.51 20.99
C LEU A 196 18.58 -16.35 21.96
N ALA A 197 19.12 -16.70 23.13
CA ALA A 197 18.45 -17.59 24.08
C ALA A 197 17.09 -17.06 24.54
N ARG A 198 16.97 -15.74 24.75
CA ARG A 198 15.71 -15.08 25.12
C ARG A 198 14.64 -15.24 24.03
N HIS A 199 14.98 -14.95 22.78
CA HIS A 199 14.04 -15.03 21.66
C HIS A 199 13.71 -16.47 21.29
N PHE A 200 14.71 -17.34 21.30
CA PHE A 200 14.55 -18.77 21.03
C PHE A 200 13.63 -19.41 22.06
N LYS A 201 13.83 -19.17 23.37
CA LYS A 201 12.91 -19.69 24.41
C LYS A 201 11.48 -19.18 24.23
N ARG A 202 11.31 -17.91 23.86
CA ARG A 202 9.98 -17.32 23.64
C ARG A 202 9.24 -17.96 22.46
N LEU A 203 9.94 -18.24 21.36
CA LEU A 203 9.33 -18.75 20.13
C LEU A 203 9.26 -20.28 20.05
N VAL A 204 10.23 -20.98 20.64
CA VAL A 204 10.40 -22.44 20.56
C VAL A 204 10.00 -23.15 21.87
N GLY A 205 9.87 -22.41 22.98
CA GLY A 205 9.48 -22.93 24.29
C GLY A 205 10.62 -23.48 25.15
N VAL A 206 11.80 -23.74 24.56
CA VAL A 206 13.01 -24.22 25.26
C VAL A 206 14.22 -23.36 24.91
N THR A 207 15.28 -23.37 25.73
CA THR A 207 16.53 -22.66 25.39
C THR A 207 17.31 -23.40 24.30
N PRO A 208 18.17 -22.71 23.53
CA PRO A 208 19.02 -23.36 22.51
C PRO A 208 19.85 -24.52 23.07
N SER A 209 20.47 -24.35 24.24
CA SER A 209 21.28 -25.40 24.88
C SER A 209 20.47 -26.60 25.36
N ARG A 210 19.16 -26.44 25.60
CA ARG A 210 18.26 -27.56 25.90
C ARG A 210 17.74 -28.21 24.63
N PHE A 211 17.49 -27.41 23.59
CA PHE A 211 17.11 -27.89 22.26
C PHE A 211 18.17 -28.86 21.71
N VAL A 212 19.45 -28.46 21.69
CA VAL A 212 20.56 -29.32 21.23
C VAL A 212 20.71 -30.61 22.04
N ARG A 213 20.41 -30.59 23.34
CA ARG A 213 20.49 -31.79 24.21
C ARG A 213 19.36 -32.80 23.95
N ASN A 214 18.28 -32.36 23.31
CA ASN A 214 17.10 -33.15 23.05
C ASN A 214 17.04 -33.70 21.62
N ILE A 215 18.03 -33.37 20.78
CA ILE A 215 18.24 -33.90 19.42
C ILE A 215 19.24 -35.05 19.52
#